data_AF-A0A2E7CJK7-F1
#
_entry.id   AF-A0A2E7CJK7-F1
#
_cell.length_a   1.000
_cell.length_b   1.000
_cell.length_c   1.000
_cell.angle_alpha   90.00
_cell.angle_beta   90.00
_cell.angle_gamma   90.00
#
_symmetry.space_group_name_H-M   'P 1'
#
loop_
_entity.id
_entity.type
_entity.pdbx_description
1 polymer ?
#
loop_
_entity_poly.entity_id
_entity_poly.type
_entity_poly.pdbx_seq_one_letter_code
_entity_poly.pdbx_strand_id
1 'polypeptide(L)'
;MNVLVLTMLLAQVSFAASEEKEAERVRISDDMERFSKRGNWKAVEKKYEELLALGVDLPFADHMLGAQAIFYLGNVKRTCSILELAISIAQEDPELEDQLKSAQAWLTDIYSVFFPVEITVGRSYKGEVVLEIAELPFMPEEQDVYQKAKRILEENGRYKGMLPAGEYMLGDTSFVLPAETMTLGQLNEPQLLKLQDEGAQISIAPRLDLGTAFAKAGELKETSVLNADSFGGLGARAGAGFEVGIGSTIGVFTEVGYHGISKQEDIPDQIQQLGFKPTDTAYRSFFVWSGARYKLNDLSVLGGVTLDRAKAQTQGADQKSDARLDLTTAQYLSLEGEIVAAGFAGGVSYALMDIGPLTGGMSFLFGAQNDSARWYSWGQLALTFSPS
;
A
#
# COMPACT_ATOMS: atom_id res chain seq x y z
N MET A 1 25.60 55.26 15.82
CA MET A 1 25.51 54.94 17.25
C MET A 1 24.18 54.24 17.62
N ASN A 2 23.62 53.38 16.74
CA ASN A 2 22.32 52.70 16.99
C ASN A 2 22.38 51.16 16.83
N VAL A 3 23.50 50.58 16.35
CA VAL A 3 23.64 49.12 16.17
C VAL A 3 24.07 48.42 17.47
N LEU A 4 24.80 49.11 18.35
CA LEU A 4 25.31 48.55 19.62
C LEU A 4 24.22 48.39 20.70
N VAL A 5 23.20 49.26 20.68
CA VAL A 5 22.09 49.20 21.66
C VAL A 5 21.11 48.07 21.31
N LEU A 6 20.93 47.76 20.02
CA LEU A 6 20.06 46.67 19.58
C LEU A 6 20.67 45.28 19.84
N THR A 7 21.99 45.13 19.77
CA THR A 7 22.69 43.87 20.11
C THR A 7 22.65 43.59 21.62
N MET A 8 22.68 44.63 22.46
CA MET A 8 22.64 44.47 23.91
C MET A 8 21.23 44.07 24.43
N LEU A 9 20.16 44.55 23.79
CA LEU A 9 18.78 44.18 24.14
C LEU A 9 18.43 42.73 23.74
N LEU A 10 18.98 42.22 22.63
CA LEU A 10 18.74 40.83 22.19
C LEU A 10 19.46 39.80 23.07
N ALA A 11 20.61 40.13 23.64
CA ALA A 11 21.33 39.25 24.55
C ALA A 11 20.57 39.02 25.88
N GLN A 12 19.88 40.03 26.40
CA GLN A 12 19.14 39.91 27.68
C GLN A 12 17.92 38.99 27.59
N VAL A 13 17.25 38.94 26.44
CA VAL A 13 16.09 38.04 26.22
C VAL A 13 16.53 36.58 26.21
N SER A 14 17.73 36.28 25.69
CA SER A 14 18.25 34.91 25.65
C SER A 14 18.63 34.36 27.03
N PHE A 15 19.17 35.20 27.92
CA PHE A 15 19.53 34.79 29.29
C PHE A 15 18.31 34.57 30.19
N ALA A 16 17.28 35.42 30.07
CA ALA A 16 16.05 35.24 30.84
C ALA A 16 15.31 33.94 30.44
N ALA A 17 15.30 33.60 29.14
CA ALA A 17 14.71 32.37 28.65
C ALA A 17 15.45 31.11 29.13
N SER A 18 16.77 31.17 29.39
CA SER A 18 17.52 30.04 29.96
C SER A 18 17.24 29.83 31.45
N GLU A 19 17.11 30.90 32.24
CA GLU A 19 16.80 30.78 33.67
C GLU A 19 15.39 30.24 33.92
N GLU A 20 14.40 30.67 33.13
CA GLU A 20 13.02 30.17 33.22
C GLU A 20 12.95 28.66 32.92
N LYS A 21 13.65 28.21 31.86
CA LYS A 21 13.70 26.79 31.52
C LYS A 21 14.40 25.95 32.58
N GLU A 22 15.45 26.47 33.20
CA GLU A 22 16.16 25.76 34.27
C GLU A 22 15.30 25.65 35.54
N ALA A 23 14.58 26.71 35.89
CA ALA A 23 13.62 26.66 37.01
C ALA A 23 12.49 25.66 36.74
N GLU A 24 12.00 25.59 35.50
CA GLU A 24 10.98 24.62 35.10
C GLU A 24 11.52 23.19 35.09
N ARG A 25 12.77 22.99 34.65
CA ARG A 25 13.47 21.69 34.74
C ARG A 25 13.48 21.18 36.18
N VAL A 26 13.97 21.98 37.13
CA VAL A 26 14.01 21.62 38.57
C VAL A 26 12.63 21.26 39.09
N ARG A 27 11.60 22.05 38.74
CA ARG A 27 10.21 21.79 39.15
C ARG A 27 9.71 20.44 38.63
N ILE A 28 10.00 20.11 37.37
CA ILE A 28 9.59 18.84 36.76
C ILE A 28 10.39 17.67 37.34
N SER A 29 11.69 17.82 37.62
CA SER A 29 12.51 16.81 38.30
C SER A 29 11.96 16.48 39.70
N ASP A 30 11.59 17.49 40.49
CA ASP A 30 10.94 17.31 41.80
C ASP A 30 9.62 16.54 41.68
N ASP A 31 8.82 16.83 40.64
CA ASP A 31 7.59 16.09 40.35
C ASP A 31 7.90 14.63 39.99
N MET A 32 8.91 14.36 39.16
CA MET A 32 9.36 12.99 38.83
C MET A 32 9.73 12.20 40.07
N GLU A 33 10.51 12.77 40.99
CA GLU A 33 10.86 12.10 42.25
C GLU A 33 9.62 11.81 43.12
N ARG A 34 8.68 12.75 43.19
CA ARG A 34 7.44 12.55 43.95
C ARG A 34 6.59 11.44 43.36
N PHE A 35 6.55 11.32 42.04
CA PHE A 35 5.83 10.24 41.37
C PHE A 35 6.55 8.89 41.49
N SER A 36 7.88 8.85 41.41
CA SER A 36 8.65 7.61 41.58
C SER A 36 8.52 7.04 42.99
N LYS A 37 8.55 7.88 44.03
CA LYS A 37 8.28 7.49 45.43
C LYS A 37 6.90 6.86 45.64
N ARG A 38 5.94 7.14 44.75
CA ARG A 38 4.57 6.57 44.77
C ARG A 38 4.41 5.37 43.80
N GLY A 39 5.48 4.97 43.11
CA GLY A 39 5.43 3.93 42.07
C GLY A 39 4.61 4.32 40.83
N ASN A 40 4.38 5.62 40.59
CA ASN A 40 3.60 6.08 39.43
C ASN A 40 4.50 6.28 38.20
N TRP A 41 5.00 5.17 37.66
CA TRP A 41 5.97 5.17 36.56
C TRP A 41 5.44 5.83 35.28
N LYS A 42 4.14 5.72 34.99
CA LYS A 42 3.51 6.43 33.86
C LYS A 42 3.61 7.94 33.97
N ALA A 43 3.43 8.49 35.17
CA ALA A 43 3.59 9.92 35.40
C ALA A 43 5.07 10.35 35.32
N VAL A 44 6.00 9.51 35.79
CA VAL A 44 7.44 9.78 35.66
C VAL A 44 7.87 9.80 34.19
N GLU A 45 7.45 8.82 33.36
CA GLU A 45 7.74 8.82 31.91
C GLU A 45 7.21 10.10 31.24
N LYS A 46 5.96 10.46 31.50
CA LYS A 46 5.37 11.68 30.94
C LYS A 46 6.16 12.94 31.33
N LYS A 47 6.56 13.05 32.60
CA LYS A 47 7.34 14.20 33.09
C LYS A 47 8.76 14.22 32.51
N TYR A 48 9.36 13.05 32.31
CA TYR A 48 10.65 12.94 31.63
C TYR A 48 10.57 13.38 30.16
N GLU A 49 9.47 13.06 29.45
CA GLU A 49 9.23 13.57 28.10
C GLU A 49 9.03 15.09 28.08
N GLU A 50 8.34 15.64 29.09
CA GLU A 50 8.24 17.09 29.29
C GLU A 50 9.63 17.73 29.51
N LEU A 51 10.53 17.10 30.29
CA LEU A 51 11.93 17.55 30.46
C LEU A 51 12.69 17.57 29.14
N LEU A 52 12.64 16.49 28.37
CA LEU A 52 13.32 16.40 27.07
C LEU A 52 12.83 17.50 26.10
N ALA A 53 11.54 17.85 26.17
CA ALA A 53 10.94 18.88 25.33
C ALA A 53 11.39 20.31 25.67
N LEU A 54 11.91 20.58 26.88
CA LEU A 54 12.45 21.90 27.25
C LEU A 54 13.71 22.25 26.45
N GLY A 55 14.45 21.23 25.98
CA GLY A 55 15.71 21.39 25.26
C GLY A 55 16.82 21.98 26.12
N VAL A 56 16.81 21.67 27.42
CA VAL A 56 17.89 21.96 28.36
C VAL A 56 18.69 20.69 28.64
N ASP A 57 19.96 20.84 28.99
CA ASP A 57 20.79 19.71 29.40
C ASP A 57 20.24 19.12 30.70
N LEU A 58 19.96 17.83 30.70
CA LEU A 58 19.42 17.15 31.87
C LEU A 58 20.56 16.50 32.66
N PRO A 59 20.57 16.62 33.99
CA PRO A 59 21.53 15.92 34.83
C PRO A 59 21.34 14.41 34.76
N PHE A 60 22.40 13.67 35.09
CA PHE A 60 22.40 12.22 35.20
C PHE A 60 21.18 11.65 35.96
N ALA A 61 20.82 12.26 37.09
CA ALA A 61 19.72 11.81 37.94
C ALA A 61 18.36 11.79 37.22
N ASP A 62 18.09 12.78 36.36
CA ASP A 62 16.84 12.89 35.61
C ASP A 62 16.75 11.77 34.56
N HIS A 63 17.86 11.49 33.85
CA HIS A 63 17.94 10.38 32.91
C HIS A 63 17.76 9.02 33.60
N MET A 64 18.35 8.81 34.78
CA MET A 64 18.18 7.57 35.54
C MET A 64 16.73 7.34 35.96
N LEU A 65 16.03 8.38 36.44
CA LEU A 65 14.59 8.28 36.76
C LEU A 65 13.75 7.99 35.53
N GLY A 66 14.07 8.62 34.39
CA GLY A 66 13.43 8.33 33.10
C GLY A 66 13.64 6.87 32.67
N ALA A 67 14.88 6.38 32.75
CA ALA A 67 15.24 5.00 32.42
C ALA A 67 14.47 3.99 33.30
N GLN A 68 14.39 4.22 34.61
CA GLN A 68 13.64 3.39 35.55
C GLN A 68 12.15 3.34 35.20
N ALA A 69 11.53 4.50 34.98
CA ALA A 69 10.12 4.56 34.63
C ALA A 69 9.81 3.77 33.34
N ILE A 70 10.64 3.96 32.31
CA ILE A 70 10.48 3.31 31.00
C ILE A 70 10.73 1.80 31.08
N PHE A 71 11.63 1.36 31.97
CA PHE A 71 11.89 -0.05 32.24
C PHE A 71 10.65 -0.73 32.84
N TYR A 72 10.07 -0.14 33.89
CA TYR A 72 8.84 -0.64 34.52
C TYR A 72 7.60 -0.58 33.60
N LEU A 73 7.68 0.14 32.47
CA LEU A 73 6.62 0.17 31.44
C LEU A 73 6.91 -0.79 30.28
N GLY A 74 7.89 -1.68 30.45
CA GLY A 74 8.26 -2.73 29.51
C GLY A 74 8.83 -2.21 28.19
N ASN A 75 9.50 -1.05 28.18
CA ASN A 75 10.20 -0.54 26.99
C ASN A 75 11.72 -0.59 27.19
N VAL A 76 12.24 -1.82 27.35
CA VAL A 76 13.66 -2.09 27.66
C VAL A 76 14.60 -1.46 26.65
N LYS A 77 14.26 -1.48 25.36
CA LYS A 77 15.09 -0.84 24.32
C LYS A 77 15.28 0.66 24.57
N ARG A 78 14.21 1.38 24.91
CA ARG A 78 14.28 2.82 25.22
C ARG A 78 15.03 3.05 26.53
N THR A 79 14.90 2.15 27.52
CA THR A 79 15.73 2.18 28.74
C THR A 79 17.21 2.12 28.43
N CYS A 80 17.67 1.18 27.58
CA CYS A 80 19.07 1.07 27.18
C CYS A 80 19.59 2.38 26.56
N SER A 81 18.84 2.98 25.62
CA SER A 81 19.25 4.25 24.99
C SER A 81 19.34 5.41 25.98
N ILE A 82 18.48 5.44 27.00
CA ILE A 82 18.55 6.48 28.04
C ILE A 82 19.71 6.22 29.01
N LEU A 83 19.99 4.96 29.34
CA LEU A 83 21.15 4.61 30.15
C LEU A 83 22.46 4.93 29.45
N GLU A 84 22.56 4.68 28.15
CA GLU A 84 23.73 5.07 27.35
C GLU A 84 23.96 6.60 27.39
N LEU A 85 22.89 7.40 27.32
CA LEU A 85 22.96 8.85 27.47
C LEU A 85 23.37 9.29 28.89
N ALA A 86 22.81 8.65 29.92
CA ALA A 86 23.19 8.91 31.31
C ALA A 86 24.68 8.56 31.54
N ILE A 87 25.15 7.43 31.01
CA ILE A 87 26.54 7.00 31.06
C ILE A 87 27.46 8.01 30.37
N SER A 88 27.09 8.54 29.19
CA SER A 88 27.92 9.54 28.51
C SER A 88 28.06 10.82 29.34
N ILE A 89 27.01 11.25 30.03
CA ILE A 89 27.06 12.42 30.93
C ILE A 89 27.96 12.15 32.14
N ALA A 90 27.81 10.99 32.78
CA ALA A 90 28.62 10.63 33.94
C ALA A 90 30.10 10.35 33.61
N GLN A 91 30.44 10.04 32.35
CA GLN A 91 31.84 9.92 31.90
C GLN A 91 32.56 11.27 31.85
N GLU A 92 31.83 12.37 31.65
CA GLU A 92 32.39 13.72 31.57
C GLU A 92 32.60 14.36 32.96
N ASP A 93 31.93 13.84 34.00
CA ASP A 93 31.97 14.36 35.37
C ASP A 93 32.61 13.36 36.36
N PRO A 94 33.84 13.62 36.84
CA PRO A 94 34.53 12.76 37.82
C PRO A 94 33.79 12.59 39.15
N GLU A 95 32.88 13.51 39.53
CA GLU A 95 32.10 13.38 40.76
C GLU A 95 31.02 12.29 40.67
N LEU A 96 30.76 11.77 39.46
CA LEU A 96 29.75 10.75 39.18
C LEU A 96 30.33 9.34 38.97
N GLU A 97 31.57 9.07 39.40
CA GLU A 97 32.25 7.78 39.14
C GLU A 97 31.45 6.55 39.66
N ASP A 98 30.87 6.63 40.85
CA ASP A 98 30.11 5.52 41.45
C ASP A 98 28.75 5.32 40.75
N GLN A 99 28.12 6.43 40.34
CA GLN A 99 26.89 6.44 39.58
C GLN A 99 27.10 5.87 38.16
N LEU A 100 28.23 6.21 37.52
CA LEU A 100 28.65 5.67 36.25
C LEU A 100 28.79 4.14 36.32
N LYS A 101 29.51 3.62 37.31
CA LYS A 101 29.65 2.16 37.53
C LYS A 101 28.30 1.49 37.73
N SER A 102 27.40 2.12 38.48
CA SER A 102 26.06 1.59 38.74
C SER A 102 25.20 1.55 37.47
N ALA A 103 25.22 2.60 36.65
CA ALA A 103 24.49 2.64 35.38
C ALA A 103 25.05 1.62 34.36
N GLN A 104 26.38 1.48 34.29
CA GLN A 104 27.03 0.47 33.44
C GLN A 104 26.71 -0.96 33.87
N ALA A 105 26.72 -1.23 35.18
CA ALA A 105 26.31 -2.52 35.72
C ALA A 105 24.87 -2.84 35.35
N TRP A 106 23.94 -1.89 35.55
CA TRP A 106 22.54 -2.09 35.20
C TRP A 106 22.32 -2.29 33.69
N LEU A 107 23.00 -1.53 32.83
CA LEU A 107 22.95 -1.75 31.39
C LEU A 107 23.47 -3.14 31.00
N THR A 108 24.55 -3.60 31.65
CA THR A 108 25.10 -4.94 31.46
C THR A 108 24.11 -6.03 31.90
N ASP A 109 23.45 -5.84 33.04
CA ASP A 109 22.43 -6.75 33.54
C ASP A 109 21.25 -6.86 32.56
N ILE A 110 20.78 -5.73 32.02
CA ILE A 110 19.72 -5.73 30.99
C ILE A 110 20.15 -6.55 29.77
N TYR A 111 21.36 -6.34 29.24
CA TYR A 111 21.84 -7.08 28.07
C TYR A 111 22.14 -8.56 28.35
N SER A 112 22.23 -8.97 29.62
CA SER A 112 22.36 -10.38 30.00
C SER A 112 21.02 -11.13 29.97
N VAL A 113 19.90 -10.40 30.08
CA VAL A 113 18.54 -10.96 30.14
C VAL A 113 17.77 -10.73 28.85
N PHE A 114 17.92 -9.55 28.23
CA PHE A 114 17.13 -9.10 27.09
C PHE A 114 17.96 -8.99 25.82
N PHE A 115 17.39 -9.42 24.69
CA PHE A 115 18.04 -9.46 23.39
C PHE A 115 17.27 -8.62 22.36
N PRO A 116 17.97 -7.82 21.52
CA PRO A 116 17.31 -7.02 20.50
C PRO A 116 16.75 -7.90 19.38
N VAL A 117 15.48 -7.67 19.05
CA VAL A 117 14.79 -8.39 17.98
C VAL A 117 14.08 -7.43 17.03
N GLU A 118 14.02 -7.81 15.76
CA GLU A 118 13.19 -7.16 14.75
C GLU A 118 12.38 -8.22 14.00
N ILE A 119 11.08 -8.26 14.32
CA ILE A 119 10.13 -9.25 13.82
C ILE A 119 9.19 -8.55 12.85
N THR A 120 9.07 -9.10 11.64
CA THR A 120 8.12 -8.61 10.63
C THR A 120 7.36 -9.78 10.02
N VAL A 121 6.04 -9.73 10.12
CA VAL A 121 5.11 -10.66 9.47
C VAL A 121 4.77 -10.12 8.09
N GLY A 122 4.96 -10.94 7.05
CA GLY A 122 4.58 -10.60 5.69
C GLY A 122 3.07 -10.41 5.57
N ARG A 123 2.61 -9.44 4.76
CA ARG A 123 1.18 -9.23 4.49
C ARG A 123 0.47 -10.42 3.84
N SER A 124 1.24 -11.33 3.22
CA SER A 124 0.71 -12.54 2.60
C SER A 124 0.43 -13.65 3.62
N TYR A 125 1.02 -13.57 4.81
CA TYR A 125 0.86 -14.59 5.85
C TYR A 125 -0.60 -14.66 6.28
N LYS A 126 -1.24 -15.81 6.04
CA LYS A 126 -2.64 -16.06 6.35
C LYS A 126 -2.88 -16.75 7.70
N GLY A 127 -1.81 -17.13 8.39
CA GLY A 127 -1.88 -17.77 9.71
C GLY A 127 -2.16 -16.78 10.82
N GLU A 128 -2.45 -17.30 12.02
CA GLU A 128 -2.61 -16.49 13.22
C GLU A 128 -1.23 -15.97 13.69
N VAL A 129 -1.14 -14.68 13.99
CA VAL A 129 0.11 -14.05 14.46
C VAL A 129 0.18 -14.16 15.97
N VAL A 130 0.47 -15.35 16.48
CA VAL A 130 0.63 -15.59 17.92
C VAL A 130 2.11 -15.78 18.23
N LEU A 131 2.66 -14.90 19.08
CA LEU A 131 3.99 -15.09 19.67
C LEU A 131 3.86 -15.94 20.93
N GLU A 132 4.48 -17.11 20.95
CA GLU A 132 4.56 -18.02 22.09
C GLU A 132 6.01 -18.12 22.58
N ILE A 133 6.18 -18.36 23.88
CA ILE A 133 7.47 -18.68 24.49
C ILE A 133 7.36 -20.05 25.15
N ALA A 134 8.34 -20.92 24.95
CA ALA A 134 8.30 -22.31 25.42
C ALA A 134 8.24 -22.41 26.95
N GLU A 135 8.96 -21.53 27.65
CA GLU A 135 8.93 -21.40 29.11
C GLU A 135 8.66 -19.95 29.48
N LEU A 136 7.60 -19.70 30.25
CA LEU A 136 7.27 -18.34 30.67
C LEU A 136 8.36 -17.79 31.61
N PRO A 137 8.83 -16.56 31.39
CA PRO A 137 9.82 -15.95 32.27
C PRO A 137 9.31 -15.86 33.71
N PHE A 138 10.18 -16.10 34.69
CA PHE A 138 9.79 -16.04 36.10
C PHE A 138 9.63 -14.60 36.61
N MET A 139 10.48 -13.68 36.15
CA MET A 139 10.47 -12.30 36.61
C MET A 139 9.27 -11.53 36.02
N PRO A 140 8.51 -10.77 36.83
CA PRO A 140 7.35 -10.01 36.34
C PRO A 140 7.68 -9.05 35.19
N GLU A 141 8.84 -8.41 35.23
CA GLU A 141 9.27 -7.45 34.21
C GLU A 141 9.51 -8.12 32.86
N GLU A 142 10.07 -9.33 32.87
CA GLU A 142 10.28 -10.14 31.66
C GLU A 142 8.94 -10.57 31.06
N GLN A 143 7.98 -10.95 31.91
CA GLN A 143 6.61 -11.26 31.48
C GLN A 143 5.94 -10.05 30.83
N ASP A 144 6.02 -8.87 31.44
CA ASP A 144 5.42 -7.64 30.90
C ASP A 144 5.99 -7.27 29.52
N VAL A 145 7.30 -7.42 29.34
CA VAL A 145 7.98 -7.20 28.04
C VAL A 145 7.47 -8.17 26.98
N TYR A 146 7.39 -9.46 27.32
CA TYR A 146 6.86 -10.49 26.43
C TYR A 146 5.39 -10.22 26.05
N GLN A 147 4.52 -9.96 27.03
CA GLN A 147 3.10 -9.68 26.79
C GLN A 147 2.90 -8.45 25.92
N LYS A 148 3.70 -7.40 26.13
CA LYS A 148 3.67 -6.20 25.29
C LYS A 148 4.10 -6.50 23.85
N ALA A 149 5.16 -7.28 23.66
CA ALA A 149 5.63 -7.68 22.34
C ALA A 149 4.58 -8.52 21.59
N LYS A 150 3.99 -9.50 22.29
CA LYS A 150 2.89 -10.33 21.77
C LYS A 150 1.73 -9.47 21.27
N ARG A 151 1.21 -8.57 22.11
CA ARG A 151 0.12 -7.65 21.71
C ARG A 151 0.49 -6.79 20.50
N ILE A 152 1.69 -6.21 20.46
CA ILE A 152 2.11 -5.35 19.35
C ILE A 152 2.20 -6.15 18.03
N LEU A 153 2.67 -7.40 18.09
CA LEU A 153 2.71 -8.30 16.94
C LEU A 153 1.32 -8.70 16.46
N GLU A 154 0.42 -9.03 17.36
CA GLU A 154 -0.98 -9.36 17.04
C GLU A 154 -1.69 -8.16 16.37
N GLU A 155 -1.47 -6.95 16.87
CA GLU A 155 -2.12 -5.74 16.35
C GLU A 155 -1.52 -5.25 15.01
N ASN A 156 -0.19 -5.30 14.86
CA ASN A 156 0.51 -4.60 13.78
C ASN A 156 1.34 -5.52 12.86
N GLY A 157 1.51 -6.80 13.21
CA GLY A 157 2.37 -7.75 12.50
C GLY A 157 3.85 -7.36 12.51
N ARG A 158 4.27 -6.41 13.35
CA ARG A 158 5.64 -5.89 13.40
C ARG A 158 6.04 -5.53 14.82
N TYR A 159 7.22 -5.96 15.23
CA TYR A 159 7.80 -5.60 16.51
C TYR A 159 9.29 -5.33 16.38
N LYS A 160 9.74 -4.22 16.97
CA LYS A 160 11.15 -3.84 17.04
C LYS A 160 11.46 -3.40 18.46
N GLY A 161 12.13 -4.26 19.22
CA GLY A 161 12.31 -4.08 20.65
C GLY A 161 13.33 -5.05 21.22
N MET A 162 13.14 -5.44 22.47
CA MET A 162 13.94 -6.48 23.11
C MET A 162 13.03 -7.52 23.74
N LEU A 163 13.42 -8.78 23.67
CA LEU A 163 12.72 -9.91 24.26
C LEU A 163 13.64 -10.61 25.27
N PRO A 164 13.11 -11.19 26.36
CA PRO A 164 13.92 -11.99 27.28
C PRO A 164 14.49 -13.24 26.58
N ALA A 165 15.57 -13.79 27.11
CA ALA A 165 16.11 -15.07 26.65
C ALA A 165 15.01 -16.16 26.64
N GLY A 166 15.06 -17.07 25.67
CA GLY A 166 14.09 -18.15 25.56
C GLY A 166 13.89 -18.68 24.14
N GLU A 167 13.13 -19.76 24.05
CA GLU A 167 12.69 -20.33 22.78
C GLU A 167 11.30 -19.79 22.44
N TYR A 168 11.19 -19.18 21.27
CA TYR A 168 9.97 -18.53 20.80
C TYR A 168 9.41 -19.25 19.59
N MET A 169 8.08 -19.26 19.48
CA MET A 169 7.36 -19.65 18.27
C MET A 169 6.52 -18.47 17.79
N LEU A 170 6.52 -18.25 16.47
CA LEU A 170 5.66 -17.28 15.80
C LEU A 170 5.02 -17.98 14.59
N GLY A 171 3.78 -18.43 14.77
CA GLY A 171 3.17 -19.38 13.83
C GLY A 171 3.99 -20.67 13.78
N ASP A 172 4.38 -21.09 12.57
CA ASP A 172 5.17 -22.31 12.35
C ASP A 172 6.69 -22.10 12.43
N THR A 173 7.14 -20.86 12.72
CA THR A 173 8.57 -20.53 12.80
C THR A 173 9.03 -20.43 14.24
N SER A 174 10.02 -21.23 14.60
CA SER A 174 10.70 -21.16 15.90
C SER A 174 12.02 -20.37 15.80
N PHE A 175 12.35 -19.61 16.83
CA PHE A 175 13.67 -18.98 16.99
C PHE A 175 14.10 -18.98 18.45
N VAL A 176 15.41 -18.95 18.70
CA VAL A 176 16.00 -19.04 20.05
C VAL A 176 16.80 -17.79 20.34
N LEU A 177 16.48 -17.14 21.46
CA LEU A 177 17.29 -16.08 22.04
C LEU A 177 18.17 -16.71 23.14
N PRO A 178 19.51 -16.67 22.98
CA PRO A 178 20.41 -17.41 23.85
C PRO A 178 20.32 -16.93 25.30
N ALA A 179 20.35 -17.85 26.25
CA ALA A 179 20.44 -17.51 27.68
C ALA A 179 21.88 -17.22 28.14
N GLU A 180 22.88 -17.48 27.28
CA GLU A 180 24.28 -17.25 27.62
C GLU A 180 24.65 -15.77 27.52
N THR A 181 25.39 -15.29 28.51
CA THR A 181 25.97 -13.94 28.55
C THR A 181 26.79 -13.66 27.29
N MET A 182 26.18 -12.96 26.33
CA MET A 182 26.90 -12.41 25.19
C MET A 182 27.73 -11.22 25.66
N THR A 183 28.99 -11.14 25.23
CA THR A 183 29.79 -9.93 25.45
C THR A 183 29.17 -8.74 24.71
N LEU A 184 29.17 -7.55 25.32
CA LEU A 184 28.51 -6.33 24.81
C LEU A 184 28.82 -6.03 23.31
N GLY A 185 29.98 -6.47 22.80
CA GLY A 185 30.38 -6.29 21.40
C GLY A 185 29.68 -7.17 20.37
N GLN A 186 28.94 -8.21 20.77
CA GLN A 186 28.23 -9.14 19.87
C GLN A 186 26.72 -8.83 19.71
N LEU A 187 26.18 -7.89 20.48
CA LEU A 187 24.74 -7.62 20.61
C LEU A 187 24.17 -6.60 19.60
N ASN A 188 25.00 -6.08 18.68
CA ASN A 188 24.60 -4.92 17.86
C ASN A 188 23.75 -5.26 16.63
N GLU A 189 23.61 -6.52 16.24
CA GLU A 189 22.76 -6.91 15.11
C GLU A 189 21.45 -7.51 15.61
N PRO A 190 20.30 -6.84 15.39
CA PRO A 190 19.01 -7.40 15.74
C PRO A 190 18.80 -8.70 14.96
N GLN A 191 18.32 -9.75 15.64
CA GLN A 191 17.88 -10.94 14.92
C GLN A 191 16.66 -10.56 14.07
N LEU A 192 16.86 -10.58 12.74
CA LEU A 192 15.84 -10.26 11.76
C LEU A 192 15.05 -11.52 11.44
N LEU A 193 13.85 -11.63 12.00
CA LEU A 193 12.90 -12.68 11.64
C LEU A 193 11.91 -12.13 10.62
N LYS A 194 11.99 -12.64 9.38
CA LYS A 194 10.99 -12.39 8.34
C LYS A 194 10.20 -13.66 8.13
N LEU A 195 8.93 -13.63 8.54
CA LEU A 195 7.95 -14.60 8.06
C LEU A 195 7.60 -14.21 6.63
N GLN A 196 8.30 -14.81 5.66
CA GLN A 196 7.91 -14.79 4.26
C GLN A 196 7.21 -16.10 3.95
N ASP A 197 6.03 -16.01 3.30
CA ASP A 197 5.49 -17.15 2.57
C ASP A 197 6.53 -17.69 1.60
N GLU A 198 6.52 -19.00 1.42
CA GLU A 198 7.33 -19.75 0.45
C GLU A 198 7.45 -18.99 -0.88
N GLY A 199 8.67 -18.92 -1.42
CA GLY A 199 9.07 -17.99 -2.48
C GLY A 199 8.11 -17.90 -3.67
N ALA A 200 8.18 -16.75 -4.39
CA ALA A 200 7.30 -16.35 -5.48
C ALA A 200 6.66 -17.54 -6.24
N GLN A 201 5.46 -17.92 -5.82
CA GLN A 201 4.72 -19.00 -6.48
C GLN A 201 4.30 -18.50 -7.85
N ILE A 202 4.63 -19.28 -8.89
CA ILE A 202 4.14 -19.05 -10.24
C ILE A 202 2.81 -19.78 -10.37
N SER A 203 1.74 -19.05 -10.64
CA SER A 203 0.41 -19.63 -10.87
C SER A 203 -0.03 -19.38 -12.32
N ILE A 204 -0.80 -20.29 -12.90
CA ILE A 204 -1.44 -20.11 -14.21
C ILE A 204 -2.91 -20.44 -14.03
N ALA A 205 -3.79 -19.49 -14.32
CA ALA A 205 -5.23 -19.71 -14.21
C ALA A 205 -6.01 -18.97 -15.31
N PRO A 206 -7.23 -19.46 -15.65
CA PRO A 206 -8.06 -18.82 -16.65
C PRO A 206 -8.55 -17.44 -16.18
N ARG A 207 -8.80 -16.56 -17.15
CA ARG A 207 -9.43 -15.24 -16.96
C ARG A 207 -10.69 -15.16 -17.81
N LEU A 208 -11.76 -14.58 -17.26
CA LEU A 208 -13.01 -14.32 -17.96
C LEU A 208 -13.53 -12.92 -17.62
N ASP A 209 -13.84 -12.12 -18.63
CA ASP A 209 -14.44 -10.81 -18.51
C ASP A 209 -15.77 -10.78 -19.30
N LEU A 210 -16.91 -10.58 -18.63
CA LEU A 210 -18.22 -10.50 -19.27
C LEU A 210 -18.97 -9.25 -18.79
N GLY A 211 -19.37 -8.37 -19.70
CA GLY A 211 -19.97 -7.11 -19.30
C GLY A 211 -20.68 -6.31 -20.37
N THR A 212 -21.31 -5.24 -19.92
CA THR A 212 -21.84 -4.19 -20.80
C THR A 212 -20.73 -3.25 -21.20
N ALA A 213 -20.72 -2.83 -22.46
CA ALA A 213 -19.68 -1.98 -23.01
C ALA A 213 -20.25 -0.79 -23.79
N PHE A 214 -19.43 0.24 -23.95
CA PHE A 214 -19.68 1.37 -24.82
C PHE A 214 -18.43 1.67 -25.65
N ALA A 215 -18.61 2.23 -26.84
CA ALA A 215 -17.51 2.78 -27.63
C ALA A 215 -17.92 4.05 -28.34
N LYS A 216 -16.92 4.84 -28.67
CA LYS A 216 -17.05 6.10 -29.41
C LYS A 216 -15.84 6.29 -30.31
N ALA A 217 -16.08 6.33 -31.60
CA ALA A 217 -15.10 6.70 -32.62
C ALA A 217 -15.22 8.18 -32.99
N GLY A 218 -14.07 8.84 -33.08
CA GLY A 218 -14.00 10.22 -33.56
C GLY A 218 -14.22 10.35 -35.07
N GLU A 219 -14.21 11.59 -35.52
CA GLU A 219 -14.21 11.93 -36.94
C GLU A 219 -12.92 11.45 -37.63
N LEU A 220 -13.02 11.19 -38.93
CA LEU A 220 -11.90 10.83 -39.78
C LEU A 220 -10.95 12.02 -39.96
N LYS A 221 -9.64 11.77 -39.95
CA LYS A 221 -8.64 12.83 -40.20
C LYS A 221 -8.61 13.31 -41.65
N GLU A 222 -8.97 12.44 -42.60
CA GLU A 222 -8.99 12.75 -44.04
C GLU A 222 -10.27 12.20 -44.69
N THR A 223 -10.93 13.03 -45.50
CA THR A 223 -12.22 12.74 -46.15
C THR A 223 -12.08 12.06 -47.53
N SER A 224 -10.85 11.79 -47.97
CA SER A 224 -10.52 11.39 -49.35
C SER A 224 -10.52 9.88 -49.61
N VAL A 225 -10.79 9.04 -48.61
CA VAL A 225 -10.73 7.57 -48.72
C VAL A 225 -12.02 6.95 -48.16
N LEU A 226 -12.50 5.87 -48.81
CA LEU A 226 -13.61 5.01 -48.35
C LEU A 226 -13.29 4.42 -46.97
N ASN A 227 -13.57 5.16 -45.92
CA ASN A 227 -13.43 4.74 -44.52
C ASN A 227 -14.82 4.63 -43.88
N ALA A 228 -14.95 3.77 -42.88
CA ALA A 228 -16.20 3.72 -42.10
C ALA A 228 -16.39 5.03 -41.33
N ASP A 229 -17.59 5.60 -41.35
CA ASP A 229 -17.95 6.81 -40.59
C ASP A 229 -17.78 6.62 -39.08
N SER A 230 -17.83 7.74 -38.34
CA SER A 230 -17.86 7.72 -36.87
C SER A 230 -18.95 6.79 -36.38
N PHE A 231 -18.60 5.88 -35.49
CA PHE A 231 -19.52 4.97 -34.85
C PHE A 231 -19.47 5.15 -33.33
N GLY A 232 -20.53 4.75 -32.65
CA GLY A 232 -20.57 4.66 -31.21
C GLY A 232 -21.85 4.01 -30.77
N GLY A 233 -21.94 3.62 -29.50
CA GLY A 233 -23.14 2.97 -28.97
C GLY A 233 -22.89 2.23 -27.68
N LEU A 234 -23.89 1.42 -27.32
CA LEU A 234 -23.87 0.52 -26.18
C LEU A 234 -23.97 -0.92 -26.66
N GLY A 235 -23.49 -1.86 -25.85
CA GLY A 235 -23.60 -3.27 -26.16
C GLY A 235 -22.93 -4.14 -25.12
N ALA A 236 -22.32 -5.22 -25.57
CA ALA A 236 -21.69 -6.21 -24.71
C ALA A 236 -20.26 -6.53 -25.16
N ARG A 237 -19.42 -6.86 -24.19
CA ARG A 237 -18.07 -7.34 -24.41
C ARG A 237 -17.83 -8.60 -23.58
N ALA A 238 -17.25 -9.60 -24.22
CA ALA A 238 -16.88 -10.86 -23.59
C ALA A 238 -15.44 -11.21 -23.98
N GLY A 239 -14.61 -11.54 -23.00
CA GLY A 239 -13.22 -11.92 -23.18
C GLY A 239 -12.88 -13.14 -22.34
N ALA A 240 -12.07 -14.03 -22.89
CA ALA A 240 -11.54 -15.21 -22.20
C ALA A 240 -10.04 -15.33 -22.45
N GLY A 241 -9.31 -15.74 -21.43
CA GLY A 241 -7.85 -15.71 -21.46
C GLY A 241 -7.21 -16.54 -20.37
N PHE A 242 -5.91 -16.30 -20.19
CA PHE A 242 -5.14 -16.85 -19.09
C PHE A 242 -4.27 -15.76 -18.47
N GLU A 243 -3.99 -15.93 -17.19
CA GLU A 243 -3.09 -15.06 -16.44
C GLU A 243 -2.04 -15.92 -15.72
N VAL A 244 -0.79 -15.48 -15.81
CA VAL A 244 0.35 -16.03 -15.10
C VAL A 244 0.68 -15.11 -13.94
N GLY A 245 0.43 -15.55 -12.71
CA GLY A 245 0.77 -14.86 -11.47
C GLY A 245 2.22 -15.10 -11.07
N ILE A 246 2.89 -14.05 -10.59
CA ILE A 246 4.22 -14.10 -9.97
C ILE A 246 4.05 -13.62 -8.52
N GLY A 247 3.94 -14.57 -7.60
CA GLY A 247 3.51 -14.32 -6.22
C GLY A 247 2.06 -13.84 -6.15
N SER A 248 1.69 -13.16 -5.06
CA SER A 248 0.33 -12.67 -4.84
C SER A 248 0.02 -11.31 -5.49
N THR A 249 1.03 -10.64 -6.06
CA THR A 249 0.96 -9.20 -6.35
C THR A 249 1.00 -8.88 -7.84
N ILE A 250 1.81 -9.59 -8.62
CA ILE A 250 2.05 -9.26 -10.03
C ILE A 250 1.51 -10.39 -10.90
N GLY A 251 0.83 -10.05 -11.99
CA GLY A 251 0.41 -11.01 -13.01
C GLY A 251 0.64 -10.49 -14.42
N VAL A 252 0.82 -11.40 -15.37
CA VAL A 252 0.81 -11.09 -16.82
C VAL A 252 -0.32 -11.89 -17.44
N PHE A 253 -1.15 -11.26 -18.26
CA PHE A 253 -2.31 -11.91 -18.85
C PHE A 253 -2.41 -11.68 -20.35
N THR A 254 -3.11 -12.61 -21.01
CA THR A 254 -3.54 -12.50 -22.40
C THR A 254 -4.99 -12.94 -22.49
N GLU A 255 -5.80 -12.12 -23.15
CA GLU A 255 -7.22 -12.32 -23.38
C GLU A 255 -7.55 -12.20 -24.87
N VAL A 256 -8.46 -13.04 -25.34
CA VAL A 256 -9.12 -12.90 -26.64
C VAL A 256 -10.62 -12.74 -26.42
N GLY A 257 -11.27 -11.96 -27.26
CA GLY A 257 -12.70 -11.73 -27.05
C GLY A 257 -13.43 -11.10 -28.21
N TYR A 258 -14.70 -10.83 -27.94
CA TYR A 258 -15.64 -10.21 -28.86
C TYR A 258 -16.27 -8.96 -28.22
N HIS A 259 -16.41 -7.93 -29.03
CA HIS A 259 -16.98 -6.65 -28.65
C HIS A 259 -18.08 -6.29 -29.65
N GLY A 260 -19.33 -6.30 -29.20
CA GLY A 260 -20.50 -5.99 -30.03
C GLY A 260 -21.21 -4.76 -29.49
N ILE A 261 -21.21 -3.70 -30.28
CA ILE A 261 -21.90 -2.44 -29.98
C ILE A 261 -22.87 -2.12 -31.11
N SER A 262 -24.03 -1.60 -30.73
CA SER A 262 -24.98 -1.02 -31.67
C SER A 262 -25.54 0.29 -31.12
N LYS A 263 -25.87 1.21 -32.02
CA LYS A 263 -26.66 2.39 -31.70
C LYS A 263 -27.80 2.46 -32.69
N GLN A 264 -28.99 2.34 -32.14
CA GLN A 264 -30.21 2.66 -32.85
C GLN A 264 -30.31 4.18 -32.93
N GLU A 265 -30.44 4.70 -34.14
CA GLU A 265 -30.66 6.12 -34.38
C GLU A 265 -31.98 6.31 -35.11
N ASP A 266 -32.75 7.31 -34.69
CA ASP A 266 -34.00 7.67 -35.34
C ASP A 266 -33.69 8.24 -36.73
N ILE A 267 -34.09 7.52 -37.77
CA ILE A 267 -34.06 8.05 -39.13
C ILE A 267 -35.26 8.99 -39.31
N PRO A 268 -35.08 10.18 -39.92
CA PRO A 268 -36.19 11.09 -40.20
C PRO A 268 -37.36 10.39 -40.90
N ASP A 269 -38.58 10.67 -40.46
CA ASP A 269 -39.82 10.05 -40.99
C ASP A 269 -39.92 10.13 -42.53
N GLN A 270 -39.34 11.18 -43.12
CA GLN A 270 -39.29 11.39 -44.57
C GLN A 270 -38.60 10.25 -45.32
N ILE A 271 -37.53 9.67 -44.76
CA ILE A 271 -36.81 8.55 -45.37
C ILE A 271 -37.56 7.23 -45.16
N GLN A 272 -38.25 7.09 -44.02
CA GLN A 272 -39.09 5.93 -43.76
C GLN A 272 -40.30 5.87 -44.72
N GLN A 273 -40.87 7.03 -45.06
CA GLN A 273 -41.96 7.14 -46.05
C GLN A 273 -41.53 6.73 -47.47
N LEU A 274 -40.24 6.82 -47.80
CA LEU A 274 -39.67 6.34 -49.07
C LEU A 274 -39.47 4.81 -49.09
N GLY A 275 -39.85 4.10 -48.03
CA GLY A 275 -39.83 2.63 -47.96
C GLY A 275 -38.47 2.03 -47.58
N PHE A 276 -37.51 2.87 -47.18
CA PHE A 276 -36.23 2.43 -46.65
C PHE A 276 -36.37 1.92 -45.22
N LYS A 277 -35.65 0.83 -44.92
CA LYS A 277 -35.55 0.33 -43.55
C LYS A 277 -34.32 0.93 -42.89
N PRO A 278 -34.44 1.49 -41.67
CA PRO A 278 -33.29 1.98 -40.95
C PRO A 278 -32.32 0.84 -40.64
N THR A 279 -31.04 1.12 -40.86
CA THR A 279 -29.95 0.24 -40.51
C THR A 279 -29.15 0.90 -39.41
N ASP A 280 -29.03 0.19 -38.28
CA ASP A 280 -28.34 0.70 -37.09
C ASP A 280 -26.82 0.81 -37.35
N THR A 281 -26.20 1.76 -36.65
CA THR A 281 -24.74 1.77 -36.56
C THR A 281 -24.32 0.58 -35.72
N ALA A 282 -23.48 -0.30 -36.27
CA ALA A 282 -23.00 -1.49 -35.59
C ALA A 282 -21.48 -1.58 -35.64
N TYR A 283 -20.86 -1.92 -34.51
CA TYR A 283 -19.44 -2.22 -34.40
C TYR A 283 -19.27 -3.61 -33.79
N ARG A 284 -18.57 -4.48 -34.51
CA ARG A 284 -18.34 -5.87 -34.11
C ARG A 284 -16.85 -6.14 -34.22
N SER A 285 -16.13 -6.21 -33.10
CA SER A 285 -14.70 -6.51 -33.09
C SER A 285 -14.37 -7.83 -32.43
N PHE A 286 -13.37 -8.50 -33.00
CA PHE A 286 -12.57 -9.49 -32.31
C PHE A 286 -11.31 -8.82 -31.82
N PHE A 287 -10.96 -9.03 -30.56
CA PHE A 287 -9.81 -8.39 -29.94
C PHE A 287 -8.85 -9.40 -29.33
N VAL A 288 -7.59 -8.98 -29.22
CA VAL A 288 -6.55 -9.60 -28.38
C VAL A 288 -6.02 -8.53 -27.46
N TRP A 289 -6.08 -8.75 -26.16
CA TRP A 289 -5.56 -7.84 -25.12
C TRP A 289 -4.48 -8.57 -24.32
N SER A 290 -3.30 -7.96 -24.17
CA SER A 290 -2.23 -8.52 -23.34
C SER A 290 -1.63 -7.44 -22.47
N GLY A 291 -1.39 -7.76 -21.20
CA GLY A 291 -0.99 -6.76 -20.23
C GLY A 291 -0.45 -7.33 -18.93
N ALA A 292 -0.24 -6.42 -17.99
CA ALA A 292 0.15 -6.72 -16.62
C ALA A 292 -0.99 -6.35 -15.65
N ARG A 293 -1.06 -7.09 -14.55
CA ARG A 293 -1.92 -6.85 -13.40
C ARG A 293 -1.07 -6.59 -12.17
N TYR A 294 -1.49 -5.64 -11.36
CA TYR A 294 -0.93 -5.36 -10.04
C TYR A 294 -2.03 -5.41 -8.98
N LYS A 295 -1.89 -6.30 -7.99
CA LYS A 295 -2.86 -6.54 -6.90
C LYS A 295 -2.50 -5.71 -5.65
N LEU A 296 -3.49 -4.99 -5.14
CA LEU A 296 -3.50 -4.20 -3.91
C LEU A 296 -4.65 -4.70 -3.03
N ASN A 297 -4.42 -5.79 -2.29
CA ASN A 297 -5.46 -6.52 -1.55
C ASN A 297 -6.58 -6.96 -2.52
N ASP A 298 -7.83 -6.58 -2.28
CA ASP A 298 -8.98 -6.92 -3.12
C ASP A 298 -9.06 -6.07 -4.41
N LEU A 299 -8.26 -5.01 -4.51
CA LEU A 299 -8.21 -4.16 -5.70
C LEU A 299 -7.09 -4.64 -6.64
N SER A 300 -7.36 -4.72 -7.94
CA SER A 300 -6.34 -4.96 -8.97
C SER A 300 -6.37 -3.85 -10.01
N VAL A 301 -5.18 -3.42 -10.44
CA VAL A 301 -4.98 -2.48 -11.55
C VAL A 301 -4.43 -3.25 -12.73
N LEU A 302 -4.98 -3.01 -13.92
CA LEU A 302 -4.60 -3.68 -15.16
C LEU A 302 -4.17 -2.66 -16.21
N GLY A 303 -3.19 -3.02 -17.04
CA GLY A 303 -2.73 -2.19 -18.15
C GLY A 303 -2.02 -3.01 -19.21
N GLY A 304 -2.28 -2.71 -20.50
CA GLY A 304 -1.72 -3.47 -21.60
C GLY A 304 -2.01 -2.92 -22.98
N VAL A 305 -1.62 -3.70 -23.98
CA VAL A 305 -1.82 -3.41 -25.41
C VAL A 305 -2.98 -4.24 -25.95
N THR A 306 -3.79 -3.64 -26.82
CA THR A 306 -4.93 -4.31 -27.47
C THR A 306 -4.84 -4.19 -28.98
N LEU A 307 -5.18 -5.28 -29.68
CA LEU A 307 -5.28 -5.37 -31.12
C LEU A 307 -6.69 -5.82 -31.48
N ASP A 308 -7.36 -5.08 -32.35
CA ASP A 308 -8.73 -5.34 -32.75
C ASP A 308 -8.83 -5.48 -34.27
N ARG A 309 -9.61 -6.47 -34.71
CA ARG A 309 -10.15 -6.53 -36.07
C ARG A 309 -11.66 -6.42 -35.99
N ALA A 310 -12.20 -5.36 -36.56
CA ALA A 310 -13.62 -5.04 -36.46
C ALA A 310 -14.29 -4.91 -37.81
N LYS A 311 -15.60 -5.15 -37.82
CA LYS A 311 -16.52 -4.70 -38.86
C LYS A 311 -17.34 -3.56 -38.30
N ALA A 312 -17.32 -2.43 -38.98
CA ALA A 312 -18.15 -1.28 -38.67
C ALA A 312 -19.15 -1.07 -39.78
N GLN A 313 -20.41 -0.90 -39.39
CA GLN A 313 -21.51 -0.58 -40.26
C GLN A 313 -22.01 0.80 -39.90
N THR A 314 -22.04 1.70 -40.87
CA THR A 314 -22.58 3.05 -40.70
C THR A 314 -24.09 3.04 -40.79
N GLN A 315 -24.72 4.04 -40.19
CA GLN A 315 -26.14 4.28 -40.35
C GLN A 315 -26.49 4.41 -41.83
N GLY A 316 -27.62 3.83 -42.20
CA GLY A 316 -28.18 4.06 -43.52
C GLY A 316 -29.52 3.40 -43.71
N ALA A 317 -29.85 3.20 -44.96
CA ALA A 317 -31.10 2.72 -45.46
C ALA A 317 -30.82 1.51 -46.35
N ASP A 318 -31.31 0.33 -45.95
CA ASP A 318 -31.23 -0.85 -46.80
C ASP A 318 -32.21 -0.70 -47.97
N GLN A 319 -31.68 -0.81 -49.19
CA GLN A 319 -32.45 -0.60 -50.41
C GLN A 319 -33.23 -1.87 -50.73
N LYS A 320 -34.57 -1.80 -50.76
CA LYS A 320 -35.36 -2.82 -51.47
C LYS A 320 -34.95 -2.81 -52.95
N SER A 321 -34.68 -3.99 -53.50
CA SER A 321 -33.99 -4.28 -54.78
C SER A 321 -34.36 -3.47 -56.04
N ASP A 322 -35.44 -2.67 -56.01
CA ASP A 322 -36.05 -2.07 -57.20
C ASP A 322 -36.00 -0.52 -57.20
N ALA A 323 -35.51 0.13 -56.14
CA ALA A 323 -35.39 1.59 -56.12
C ALA A 323 -34.16 2.04 -56.96
N ARG A 324 -34.34 3.06 -57.82
CA ARG A 324 -33.20 3.65 -58.55
C ARG A 324 -32.37 4.48 -57.58
N LEU A 325 -31.06 4.21 -57.52
CA LEU A 325 -30.07 5.03 -56.83
C LEU A 325 -29.99 6.41 -57.53
N ASP A 326 -30.52 7.45 -56.88
CA ASP A 326 -30.22 8.84 -57.24
C ASP A 326 -29.07 9.34 -56.36
N LEU A 327 -28.25 10.26 -56.90
CA LEU A 327 -27.13 10.90 -56.19
C LEU A 327 -27.58 11.57 -54.88
N THR A 328 -28.85 11.99 -54.81
CA THR A 328 -29.48 12.54 -53.60
C THR A 328 -29.73 11.51 -52.50
N THR A 329 -29.85 10.22 -52.85
CA THR A 329 -30.12 9.12 -51.92
C THR A 329 -28.86 8.35 -51.52
N ALA A 330 -27.76 8.50 -52.27
CA ALA A 330 -26.49 7.83 -52.00
C ALA A 330 -25.91 8.13 -50.60
N GLN A 331 -26.22 9.31 -50.05
CA GLN A 331 -25.81 9.71 -48.69
C GLN A 331 -26.50 8.92 -47.57
N TYR A 332 -27.54 8.16 -47.89
CA TYR A 332 -28.26 7.32 -46.93
C TYR A 332 -27.88 5.84 -47.06
N LEU A 333 -26.92 5.46 -47.89
CA LEU A 333 -26.51 4.06 -48.00
C LEU A 333 -25.69 3.66 -46.77
N SER A 334 -26.05 2.52 -46.17
CA SER A 334 -25.22 1.92 -45.12
C SER A 334 -23.94 1.40 -45.74
N LEU A 335 -22.80 1.80 -45.19
CA LEU A 335 -21.48 1.33 -45.60
C LEU A 335 -20.96 0.36 -44.54
N GLU A 336 -20.51 -0.81 -44.98
CA GLU A 336 -19.76 -1.74 -44.13
C GLU A 336 -18.27 -1.65 -44.48
N GLY A 337 -17.44 -1.49 -43.45
CA GLY A 337 -15.99 -1.46 -43.58
C GLY A 337 -15.32 -2.37 -42.55
N GLU A 338 -14.12 -2.86 -42.90
CA GLU A 338 -13.23 -3.54 -41.96
C GLU A 338 -12.25 -2.54 -41.35
N ILE A 339 -11.99 -2.70 -40.05
CA ILE A 339 -11.09 -1.89 -39.26
C ILE A 339 -10.05 -2.82 -38.65
N VAL A 340 -8.77 -2.46 -38.76
CA VAL A 340 -7.70 -3.07 -37.96
C VAL A 340 -7.11 -1.97 -37.10
N ALA A 341 -7.16 -2.14 -35.78
CA ALA A 341 -6.74 -1.11 -34.85
C ALA A 341 -5.80 -1.67 -33.78
N ALA A 342 -4.87 -0.83 -33.33
CA ALA A 342 -4.00 -1.10 -32.21
C ALA A 342 -4.10 0.01 -31.17
N GLY A 343 -3.86 -0.30 -29.91
CA GLY A 343 -3.92 0.70 -28.85
C GLY A 343 -3.61 0.16 -27.47
N PHE A 344 -4.09 0.90 -26.48
CA PHE A 344 -3.89 0.59 -25.07
C PHE A 344 -5.22 0.38 -24.37
N ALA A 345 -5.22 -0.52 -23.40
CA ALA A 345 -6.35 -0.78 -22.53
C ALA A 345 -5.88 -0.94 -21.09
N GLY A 346 -6.72 -0.53 -20.15
CA GLY A 346 -6.46 -0.62 -18.73
C GLY A 346 -7.76 -0.73 -17.95
N GLY A 347 -7.65 -0.91 -16.65
CA GLY A 347 -8.82 -1.03 -15.81
C GLY A 347 -8.52 -1.23 -14.34
N VAL A 348 -9.58 -1.23 -13.56
CA VAL A 348 -9.57 -1.56 -12.14
C VAL A 348 -10.58 -2.67 -11.89
N SER A 349 -10.20 -3.66 -11.09
CA SER A 349 -11.04 -4.80 -10.70
C SER A 349 -11.09 -4.87 -9.17
N TYR A 350 -12.27 -5.06 -8.61
CA TYR A 350 -12.48 -5.27 -7.18
C TYR A 350 -13.01 -6.69 -6.94
N ALA A 351 -12.25 -7.48 -6.18
CA ALA A 351 -12.59 -8.83 -5.76
C ALA A 351 -13.77 -8.81 -4.79
N LEU A 352 -14.75 -9.68 -5.02
CA LEU A 352 -15.96 -9.79 -4.20
C LEU A 352 -16.15 -11.18 -3.61
N MET A 353 -15.61 -12.21 -4.26
CA MET A 353 -15.78 -13.60 -3.85
C MET A 353 -14.59 -14.45 -4.26
N ASP A 354 -14.25 -15.44 -3.45
CA ASP A 354 -13.25 -16.46 -3.77
C ASP A 354 -13.95 -17.76 -4.18
N ILE A 355 -13.53 -18.31 -5.31
CA ILE A 355 -14.07 -19.52 -5.95
C ILE A 355 -12.90 -20.47 -6.22
N GLY A 356 -12.29 -20.96 -5.13
CA GLY A 356 -11.13 -21.84 -5.20
C GLY A 356 -9.89 -21.11 -5.73
N PRO A 357 -9.31 -21.51 -6.88
CA PRO A 357 -8.13 -20.85 -7.46
C PRO A 357 -8.46 -19.54 -8.20
N LEU A 358 -9.74 -19.17 -8.26
CA LEU A 358 -10.22 -17.97 -8.93
C LEU A 358 -10.87 -17.02 -7.94
N THR A 359 -10.77 -15.73 -8.21
CA THR A 359 -11.50 -14.67 -7.53
C THR A 359 -12.47 -14.05 -8.51
N GLY A 360 -13.74 -14.00 -8.12
CA GLY A 360 -14.82 -13.32 -8.84
C GLY A 360 -14.99 -11.89 -8.33
N GLY A 361 -15.19 -10.94 -9.24
CA GLY A 361 -15.26 -9.53 -8.89
C GLY A 361 -15.95 -8.67 -9.94
N MET A 362 -15.95 -7.37 -9.70
CA MET A 362 -16.42 -6.36 -10.66
C MET A 362 -15.25 -5.55 -11.21
N SER A 363 -15.24 -5.35 -12.52
CA SER A 363 -14.22 -4.55 -13.20
C SER A 363 -14.80 -3.38 -13.97
N PHE A 364 -14.05 -2.28 -13.96
CA PHE A 364 -14.19 -1.19 -14.92
C PHE A 364 -12.96 -1.18 -15.83
N LEU A 365 -13.18 -1.52 -17.10
CA LEU A 365 -12.14 -1.57 -18.14
C LEU A 365 -12.36 -0.43 -19.13
N PHE A 366 -11.27 0.11 -19.68
CA PHE A 366 -11.32 1.16 -20.69
C PHE A 366 -10.15 1.04 -21.65
N GLY A 367 -10.30 1.59 -22.85
CA GLY A 367 -9.23 1.59 -23.83
C GLY A 367 -9.37 2.68 -24.88
N ALA A 368 -8.27 2.90 -25.60
CA ALA A 368 -8.18 3.81 -26.73
C ALA A 368 -7.36 3.16 -27.84
N GLN A 369 -7.87 3.19 -29.06
CA GLN A 369 -7.31 2.50 -30.23
C GLN A 369 -7.27 3.41 -31.45
N ASN A 370 -6.35 3.09 -32.35
CA ASN A 370 -6.11 3.83 -33.58
C ASN A 370 -6.03 2.87 -34.77
N ASP A 371 -6.78 3.17 -35.83
CA ASP A 371 -6.87 2.39 -37.07
C ASP A 371 -6.16 3.09 -38.26
N SER A 372 -5.22 3.98 -37.96
CA SER A 372 -4.56 4.97 -38.83
C SER A 372 -5.43 6.15 -39.29
N ALA A 373 -6.74 5.97 -39.45
CA ALA A 373 -7.65 7.01 -39.91
C ALA A 373 -8.23 7.84 -38.76
N ARG A 374 -8.41 7.23 -37.58
CA ARG A 374 -9.07 7.84 -36.43
C ARG A 374 -8.65 7.21 -35.10
N TRP A 375 -9.05 7.89 -34.03
CA TRP A 375 -9.02 7.34 -32.67
C TRP A 375 -10.44 6.96 -32.24
N TYR A 376 -10.56 5.85 -31.51
CA TYR A 376 -11.79 5.52 -30.80
C TYR A 376 -11.49 5.03 -29.39
N SER A 377 -12.39 5.37 -28.47
CA SER A 377 -12.34 4.94 -27.08
C SER A 377 -13.48 3.99 -26.77
N TRP A 378 -13.26 3.15 -25.76
CA TRP A 378 -14.29 2.25 -25.25
C TRP A 378 -14.18 2.10 -23.74
N GLY A 379 -15.26 1.64 -23.12
CA GLY A 379 -15.30 1.26 -21.72
C GLY A 379 -16.24 0.09 -21.48
N GLN A 380 -16.01 -0.65 -20.41
CA GLN A 380 -16.76 -1.85 -20.02
C GLN A 380 -16.92 -1.91 -18.51
N LEU A 381 -18.14 -2.25 -18.06
CA LEU A 381 -18.41 -2.72 -16.71
C LEU A 381 -18.61 -4.23 -16.79
N ALA A 382 -17.74 -5.00 -16.13
CA ALA A 382 -17.68 -6.46 -16.27
C ALA A 382 -17.78 -7.19 -14.93
N LEU A 383 -18.36 -8.39 -14.99
CA LEU A 383 -18.05 -9.45 -14.05
C LEU A 383 -16.76 -10.12 -14.51
N THR A 384 -15.77 -10.14 -13.62
CA THR A 384 -14.42 -10.65 -13.89
C THR A 384 -14.14 -11.85 -13.01
N PHE A 385 -13.62 -12.92 -13.62
CA PHE A 385 -13.02 -14.04 -12.91
C PHE A 385 -11.53 -14.06 -13.28
N SER A 386 -10.66 -13.97 -12.29
CA SER A 386 -9.20 -13.96 -12.46
C SER A 386 -8.52 -14.83 -11.41
N PRO A 387 -7.24 -15.20 -11.55
CA PRO A 387 -6.51 -15.91 -10.51
C PRO A 387 -6.55 -15.16 -9.17
N SER A 388 -6.67 -15.92 -8.08
CA SER A 388 -6.68 -15.41 -6.70
C SER A 388 -5.35 -14.79 -6.27
#